data_AF-T0YUU8-F1
#
_entry.id   AF-T0YUU8-F1
#
_cell.length_a   1.000
_cell.length_b   1.000
_cell.length_c   1.000
_cell.angle_alpha   90.00
_cell.angle_beta   90.00
_cell.angle_gamma   90.00
#
_symmetry.space_group_name_H-M   'P 1'
#
loop_
_entity.id
_entity.type
_entity.pdbx_description
1 polymer ?
#
loop_
_entity_poly.entity_id
_entity_poly.type
_entity_poly.pdbx_seq_one_letter_code
_entity_poly.pdbx_strand_id
1 'polypeptide(L)'
;MTSQRLISRSPDLQKLQNEGFDLEIRAGHLLVKDVPYVRSDQSIGRGILVTTVNSAADTAVAPDTHVAYWVGDFPCDAAGVRMEVMGSPNASYKIDDELTAGHTFSRK
;
A
#
# COMPACT_ATOMS: atom_id res chain seq x y z
N MET A 1 -16.82 0.06 12.26
CA MET A 1 -16.12 0.77 13.34
C MET A 1 -14.65 0.39 13.23
N THR A 2 -13.88 1.11 12.42
CA THR A 2 -12.68 0.58 11.77
C THR A 2 -11.42 1.24 12.35
N SER A 3 -10.57 0.43 12.98
CA SER A 3 -9.11 0.56 13.20
C SER A 3 -8.42 1.89 13.58
N GLN A 4 -9.13 2.97 13.98
CA GLN A 4 -8.48 4.21 14.43
C GLN A 4 -7.53 3.99 15.63
N ARG A 5 -7.85 3.02 16.49
CA ARG A 5 -7.07 2.74 17.72
C ARG A 5 -5.63 2.27 17.45
N LEU A 6 -5.39 1.51 16.37
CA LEU A 6 -4.05 1.05 16.00
C LEU A 6 -3.23 2.17 15.37
N ILE A 7 -3.86 2.98 14.51
CA ILE A 7 -3.23 4.13 13.87
C ILE A 7 -2.79 5.15 14.93
N SER A 8 -3.66 5.48 15.89
CA SER A 8 -3.35 6.39 17.00
C SER A 8 -2.34 5.84 18.02
N ARG A 9 -1.98 4.56 17.96
CA ARG A 9 -1.00 3.94 18.88
C ARG A 9 0.37 3.73 18.25
N SER A 10 0.47 3.80 16.92
CA SER A 10 1.75 3.82 16.22
C SER A 10 2.14 5.27 15.88
N PRO A 11 3.27 5.79 16.40
CA PRO A 11 3.77 7.11 16.02
C PRO A 11 4.03 7.25 14.52
N ASP A 12 4.47 6.17 13.85
CA ASP A 12 4.76 6.17 12.41
C ASP A 12 3.48 6.28 11.58
N LEU A 13 2.42 5.57 11.97
CA LEU A 13 1.12 5.68 11.29
C LEU A 13 0.46 7.03 11.54
N GLN A 14 0.60 7.59 12.74
CA GLN A 14 0.16 8.95 13.03
C GLN A 14 0.91 9.98 12.19
N LYS A 15 2.21 9.81 11.99
CA LYS A 15 2.99 10.71 11.15
C LYS A 15 2.47 10.70 9.71
N LEU A 16 2.25 9.52 9.12
CA LEU A 16 1.67 9.41 7.78
C LEU A 16 0.28 10.05 7.69
N GLN A 17 -0.58 9.85 8.69
CA GLN A 17 -1.88 10.52 8.73
C GLN A 17 -1.75 12.05 8.81
N ASN A 18 -0.82 12.55 9.63
CA ASN A 18 -0.55 13.99 9.76
C ASN A 18 0.07 14.60 8.49
N GLU A 19 0.79 13.80 7.70
CA GLU A 19 1.29 14.18 6.38
C GLU A 19 0.17 14.18 5.30
N GLY A 20 -1.04 13.76 5.66
CA GLY A 20 -2.23 13.81 4.82
C GLY A 20 -2.54 12.51 4.07
N PHE A 21 -1.86 11.40 4.39
CA PHE A 21 -2.19 10.11 3.81
C PHE A 21 -3.48 9.53 4.41
N ASP A 22 -4.36 9.00 3.55
CA ASP A 22 -5.55 8.27 4.00
C ASP A 22 -5.16 6.82 4.34
N LEU A 23 -5.23 6.48 5.63
CA LEU A 23 -4.83 5.18 6.15
C LEU A 23 -6.04 4.36 6.59
N GLU A 24 -6.04 3.08 6.25
CA GLU A 24 -7.07 2.13 6.67
C GLU A 24 -6.42 0.80 7.04
N ILE A 25 -6.84 0.18 8.15
CA ILE A 25 -6.44 -1.19 8.47
C ILE A 25 -7.63 -2.11 8.21
N ARG A 26 -7.43 -3.06 7.29
CA ARG A 26 -8.46 -3.96 6.77
C ARG A 26 -7.87 -5.37 6.60
N ALA A 27 -8.55 -6.38 7.15
CA ALA A 27 -8.14 -7.79 7.07
C ALA A 27 -6.67 -8.08 7.45
N GLY A 28 -6.10 -7.37 8.44
CA GLY A 28 -4.69 -7.54 8.84
C GLY A 28 -3.67 -6.84 7.93
N HIS A 29 -4.13 -5.97 7.03
CA HIS A 29 -3.31 -5.16 6.15
C HIS A 29 -3.50 -3.67 6.46
N LEU A 30 -2.43 -2.89 6.35
CA LEU A 30 -2.46 -1.45 6.28
C LEU A 30 -2.57 -1.04 4.81
N LEU A 31 -3.60 -0.26 4.50
CA LEU A 31 -3.87 0.34 3.21
C LEU A 31 -3.54 1.83 3.31
N VAL A 32 -2.61 2.28 2.48
CA VAL A 32 -2.31 3.70 2.25
C VAL A 32 -2.99 4.08 0.94
N LYS A 33 -4.08 4.83 1.05
CA LYS A 33 -4.93 5.26 -0.07
C LYS A 33 -4.48 6.60 -0.63
N ASP A 34 -4.97 6.88 -1.83
CA ASP A 34 -4.71 8.12 -2.58
C ASP A 34 -3.21 8.39 -2.87
N VAL A 35 -2.41 7.33 -3.02
CA VAL A 35 -0.98 7.48 -3.33
C VAL A 35 -0.81 7.92 -4.78
N PRO A 36 -0.18 9.08 -5.05
CA PRO A 36 0.04 9.55 -6.41
C PRO A 36 1.13 8.72 -7.11
N TYR A 37 0.91 8.42 -8.38
CA TYR A 37 1.88 7.72 -9.23
C TYR A 37 1.75 8.14 -10.69
N VAL A 38 2.80 7.94 -11.48
CA VAL A 38 2.75 8.19 -12.93
C VAL A 38 2.26 6.92 -13.62
N ARG A 39 1.28 7.06 -14.52
CA ARG A 39 0.79 5.98 -15.39
C ARG A 39 1.61 5.91 -16.69
N SER A 40 1.37 4.87 -17.49
CA SER A 40 2.04 4.70 -18.80
C SER A 40 1.76 5.81 -19.81
N ASP A 41 0.66 6.54 -19.64
CA ASP A 41 0.29 7.72 -20.45
C ASP A 41 0.89 9.03 -19.91
N GLN A 42 1.81 8.95 -18.93
CA GLN A 42 2.42 10.09 -18.23
C GLN A 42 1.43 10.93 -17.41
N SER A 43 0.20 10.47 -17.21
CA SER A 43 -0.76 11.10 -16.30
C SER A 43 -0.50 10.71 -14.85
N ILE A 44 -0.97 11.53 -13.91
CA ILE A 44 -0.97 11.19 -12.49
C ILE A 44 -2.22 10.38 -12.15
N GLY A 45 -2.00 9.19 -11.61
CA GLY A 45 -3.02 8.34 -11.02
C GLY A 45 -2.99 8.34 -9.51
N ARG A 46 -4.02 7.75 -8.92
CA ARG A 46 -4.14 7.50 -7.47
C ARG A 46 -4.36 6.02 -7.24
N GLY A 47 -3.49 5.42 -6.43
CA GLY A 47 -3.50 4.00 -6.14
C GLY A 47 -3.54 3.73 -4.63
N ILE A 48 -3.55 2.45 -4.28
CA ILE A 48 -3.50 2.00 -2.90
C ILE A 48 -2.25 1.15 -2.71
N LEU A 49 -1.38 1.57 -1.80
CA LEU A 49 -0.26 0.76 -1.34
C LEU A 49 -0.74 -0.07 -0.15
N VAL A 50 -0.54 -1.38 -0.22
CA VAL A 50 -1.01 -2.32 0.80
C VAL A 50 0.17 -3.07 1.38
N THR A 51 0.27 -3.09 2.70
CA THR A 51 1.32 -3.82 3.42
C THR A 51 0.69 -4.62 4.53
N THR A 52 1.28 -5.76 4.89
CA THR A 52 0.85 -6.48 6.09
C THR A 52 1.14 -5.62 7.32
N VAL A 53 0.30 -5.72 8.36
CA VAL A 53 0.58 -5.11 9.66
C VAL A 53 0.65 -6.21 10.70
N ASN A 54 1.82 -6.38 11.33
CA ASN A 54 1.94 -7.32 12.43
C ASN A 54 1.43 -6.64 13.70
N SER A 55 0.28 -7.07 14.17
CA SER A 55 -0.36 -6.58 15.41
C SER A 55 0.13 -7.36 16.63
N ALA A 56 1.44 -7.59 16.75
CA ALA A 56 2.02 -8.13 17.97
C ALA A 56 2.12 -6.99 18.99
N ALA A 57 1.30 -7.05 20.05
CA ALA A 57 1.33 -6.14 21.19
C ALA A 57 0.95 -4.67 20.92
N ASP A 58 -0.22 -4.43 20.31
CA ASP A 58 -0.89 -3.11 20.30
C ASP A 58 -0.13 -1.98 19.57
N THR A 59 0.95 -2.33 18.88
CA THR A 59 1.78 -1.46 18.04
C THR A 59 1.82 -2.05 16.64
N ALA A 60 1.69 -1.22 15.61
CA ALA A 60 1.96 -1.64 14.24
C ALA A 60 3.47 -1.90 14.13
N VAL A 61 3.88 -3.17 14.22
CA VAL A 61 5.26 -3.56 13.97
C VAL A 61 5.46 -3.62 12.46
N ALA A 62 6.61 -3.16 11.98
CA ALA A 62 6.98 -3.24 10.58
C ALA A 62 6.78 -4.68 10.06
N PRO A 63 6.23 -4.87 8.85
CA PRO A 63 6.00 -6.19 8.29
C PRO A 63 7.31 -6.99 8.17
N ASP A 64 7.28 -8.27 8.58
CA ASP A 64 8.41 -9.19 8.44
C ASP A 64 8.78 -9.48 6.97
N THR A 65 7.83 -9.29 6.05
CA THR A 65 8.02 -9.49 4.62
C THR A 65 8.14 -8.15 3.90
N HIS A 66 9.24 -7.92 3.18
CA HIS A 66 9.48 -6.72 2.35
C HIS A 66 8.60 -6.67 1.07
N VAL A 67 7.44 -7.33 1.10
CA VAL A 67 6.49 -7.37 -0.02
C VAL A 67 5.35 -6.43 0.33
N ALA A 68 5.23 -5.35 -0.44
CA ALA A 68 4.03 -4.54 -0.51
C ALA A 68 3.20 -4.95 -1.73
N TYR A 69 1.91 -4.71 -1.69
CA TYR A 69 0.99 -4.92 -2.79
C TYR A 69 0.47 -3.58 -3.30
N TRP A 70 0.07 -3.54 -4.56
CA TRP A 70 -0.40 -2.33 -5.21
C TRP A 70 -1.74 -2.57 -5.91
N VAL A 71 -2.67 -1.64 -5.65
CA VAL A 71 -3.99 -1.59 -6.28
C VAL A 71 -4.06 -0.33 -7.15
N GLY A 72 -4.32 -0.53 -8.44
CA GLY A 72 -4.34 0.52 -9.46
C GLY A 72 -3.62 0.06 -10.72
N ASP A 73 -3.45 0.97 -11.67
CA ASP A 73 -2.61 0.74 -12.85
C ASP A 73 -1.15 0.56 -12.43
N PHE A 74 -0.35 -0.01 -13.32
CA PHE A 74 1.08 -0.25 -13.08
C PHE A 74 1.86 1.09 -13.01
N PRO A 75 2.46 1.46 -11.86
CA PRO A 75 3.31 2.63 -11.76
C PRO A 75 4.49 2.63 -12.72
N CYS A 76 4.65 3.79 -13.34
CA CYS A 76 5.69 4.11 -14.29
C CYS A 76 6.57 5.23 -13.74
N ASP A 77 7.76 5.38 -14.30
CA ASP A 77 8.61 6.55 -14.06
C ASP A 77 8.07 7.80 -14.79
N ALA A 78 8.79 8.91 -14.66
CA ALA A 78 8.42 10.19 -15.28
C ALA A 78 8.37 10.13 -16.83
N ALA A 79 9.00 9.14 -17.46
CA ALA A 79 8.96 8.93 -18.90
C ALA A 79 7.82 7.98 -19.32
N GLY A 80 6.99 7.50 -18.38
CA GLY A 80 5.93 6.52 -18.64
C GLY A 80 6.48 5.10 -18.79
N VAL A 81 7.75 4.85 -18.44
CA VAL A 81 8.35 3.52 -18.49
C VAL A 81 8.00 2.79 -17.20
N ARG A 82 7.49 1.57 -17.34
CA ARG A 82 7.10 0.73 -16.19
C ARG A 82 8.29 0.54 -15.25
N MET A 83 8.05 0.74 -13.95
CA MET A 83 9.08 0.53 -12.96
C MET A 83 9.36 -0.98 -12.78
N GLU A 84 10.55 -1.45 -13.18
CA GLU A 84 10.96 -2.87 -13.07
C GLU A 84 11.06 -3.39 -11.63
N VAL A 85 10.97 -2.51 -10.63
CA VAL A 85 10.93 -2.86 -9.20
C VAL A 85 9.59 -3.49 -8.76
N MET A 86 8.58 -3.49 -9.63
CA MET A 86 7.33 -4.20 -9.38
C MET A 86 7.40 -5.63 -9.92
N GLY A 87 6.99 -6.60 -9.09
CA GLY A 87 6.89 -8.00 -9.44
C GLY A 87 5.87 -8.25 -10.55
N SER A 88 5.77 -9.53 -10.97
CA SER A 88 5.01 -9.92 -12.16
C SER A 88 3.61 -9.29 -12.24
N PRO A 89 3.23 -8.67 -13.37
CA PRO A 89 1.95 -7.95 -13.53
C PRO A 89 0.68 -8.81 -13.45
N ASN A 90 0.83 -10.12 -13.18
CA ASN A 90 -0.25 -11.12 -13.19
C ASN A 90 -0.41 -11.83 -11.82
N ALA A 91 0.28 -11.38 -10.77
CA ALA A 91 0.07 -11.92 -9.42
C ALA A 91 -1.10 -11.16 -8.77
N SER A 92 -2.32 -11.69 -8.92
CA SER A 92 -3.46 -11.17 -8.17
C SER A 92 -3.39 -11.66 -6.72
N TYR A 93 -3.46 -10.73 -5.77
CA TYR A 93 -3.50 -11.02 -4.34
C TYR A 93 -4.81 -10.51 -3.75
N LYS A 94 -5.67 -11.44 -3.32
CA LYS A 94 -6.95 -11.11 -2.70
C LYS A 94 -6.70 -10.66 -1.26
N ILE A 95 -6.96 -9.39 -0.97
CA ILE A 95 -6.83 -8.81 0.38
C ILE A 95 -8.09 -9.15 1.19
N ASP A 96 -9.26 -9.03 0.56
CA ASP A 96 -10.55 -9.49 1.05
C ASP A 96 -11.54 -9.64 -0.12
N ASP A 97 -12.83 -9.79 0.18
CA ASP A 97 -13.88 -10.01 -0.83
C ASP A 97 -14.11 -8.82 -1.76
N GLU A 98 -13.74 -7.60 -1.38
CA GLU A 98 -13.95 -6.38 -2.15
C GLU A 98 -12.64 -5.79 -2.72
N LEU A 99 -11.47 -6.20 -2.20
CA LEU A 99 -10.18 -5.64 -2.61
C LEU A 99 -9.19 -6.72 -3.06
N THR A 100 -8.71 -6.58 -4.29
CA THR A 100 -7.66 -7.42 -4.88
C THR A 100 -6.54 -6.53 -5.42
N ALA A 101 -5.31 -6.79 -5.00
CA ALA A 101 -4.13 -6.17 -5.57
C ALA A 101 -3.71 -6.88 -6.86
N GLY A 102 -3.35 -6.12 -7.89
CA GLY A 102 -2.90 -6.65 -9.18
C GLY A 102 -1.38 -6.76 -9.30
N HIS A 103 -0.65 -6.10 -8.41
CA HIS A 103 0.80 -5.93 -8.51
C HIS A 103 1.47 -6.07 -7.13
N THR A 104 2.73 -6.50 -7.13
CA THR A 104 3.57 -6.54 -5.93
C THR A 104 4.77 -5.61 -6.10
N PHE A 105 5.21 -5.02 -5.00
CA PHE A 105 6.42 -4.23 -4.90
C PHE A 105 7.35 -4.91 -3.91
N SER A 106 8.54 -5.31 -4.37
CA SER A 106 9.58 -5.84 -3.48
C SER A 106 10.90 -5.21 -3.86
N ARG A 107 11.44 -4.39 -2.97
CA ARG A 107 12.80 -3.87 -3.09
C ARG A 107 13.58 -4.35 -1.87
N LYS A 108 14.66 -5.09 -2.12
CA LYS A 108 15.67 -5.38 -1.11
C LYS A 108 16.64 -4.21 -0.99
#